data_AF-A0A0R2B5G4-F1
#
_entry.id   AF-A0A0R2B5G4-F1
#
_cell.length_a   1.000
_cell.length_b   1.000
_cell.length_c   1.000
_cell.angle_alpha   90.00
_cell.angle_beta   90.00
_cell.angle_gamma   90.00
#
_symmetry.space_group_name_H-M   'P 1'
#
loop_
_entity.id
_entity.type
_entity.pdbx_description
1 polymer ?
#
loop_
_entity_poly.entity_id
_entity_poly.type
_entity_poly.pdbx_seq_one_letter_code
_entity_poly.pdbx_strand_id
1 'polypeptide(L)'
;MQTKQRNFDWFSLVVGIVFVIAGIAAYMNPDDTLKFISICIGIGALVKGFYELWFRRGIGNLFGESSGWLLFMGIVDIILGLLFIFRAASGVVVIAYIFAFWFIFDSIAEIATASYFKQLNRGYYILNLILNILALFIGFVLLFNPLIAATTLVLIIAFYLILIGVIKIIQAF
;
A
#
# COMPACT_ATOMS: atom_id res chain seq x y z
N MET A 1 -24.85 10.16 -33.19
CA MET A 1 -23.80 9.26 -32.68
C MET A 1 -22.46 9.82 -33.15
N GLN A 2 -21.70 10.50 -32.29
CA GLN A 2 -20.40 11.08 -32.65
C GLN A 2 -19.32 9.99 -32.51
N THR A 3 -18.73 9.59 -33.64
CA THR A 3 -17.57 8.70 -33.70
C THR A 3 -16.34 9.46 -33.19
N LYS A 4 -16.01 9.27 -31.91
CA LYS A 4 -14.76 9.76 -31.32
C LYS A 4 -13.60 9.04 -31.99
N GLN A 5 -12.85 9.74 -32.85
CA GLN A 5 -11.57 9.24 -33.37
C GLN A 5 -10.65 9.00 -32.16
N ARG A 6 -10.35 7.73 -31.85
CA ARG A 6 -9.31 7.37 -30.89
C ARG A 6 -7.97 7.67 -31.54
N ASN A 7 -7.40 8.82 -31.23
CA ASN A 7 -6.00 9.09 -31.52
C ASN A 7 -5.15 8.19 -30.65
N PHE A 8 -4.09 7.62 -31.25
CA PHE A 8 -3.11 6.81 -30.54
C PHE A 8 -2.48 7.61 -29.40
N ASP A 9 -2.60 7.10 -28.17
CA ASP A 9 -2.09 7.78 -26.98
C ASP A 9 -0.70 7.26 -26.62
N TRP A 10 0.31 7.90 -27.20
CA TRP A 10 1.73 7.59 -26.95
C TRP A 10 2.10 7.70 -25.46
N PHE A 11 1.46 8.59 -24.70
CA PHE A 11 1.73 8.73 -23.27
C PHE A 11 1.29 7.47 -22.51
N SER A 12 0.09 6.97 -22.79
CA SER A 12 -0.41 5.72 -22.21
C SER A 12 0.48 4.52 -22.55
N LEU A 13 1.03 4.46 -23.77
CA LEU A 13 1.94 3.38 -24.16
C LEU A 13 3.23 3.39 -23.32
N VAL A 14 3.90 4.54 -23.24
CA VAL A 14 5.18 4.66 -22.51
C VAL A 14 4.98 4.36 -21.03
N VAL A 15 3.95 4.93 -20.41
CA VAL A 15 3.60 4.65 -19.02
C VAL A 15 3.32 3.15 -18.85
N GLY A 16 2.57 2.54 -19.76
CA GLY A 16 2.27 1.11 -19.69
C GLY A 16 3.51 0.22 -19.71
N ILE A 17 4.45 0.49 -20.62
CA ILE A 17 5.73 -0.24 -20.71
C ILE A 17 6.55 -0.08 -19.43
N VAL A 18 6.66 1.14 -18.90
CA VAL A 18 7.40 1.41 -17.66
C VAL A 18 6.81 0.61 -16.49
N PHE A 19 5.48 0.57 -16.36
CA PHE A 19 4.80 -0.18 -15.31
C PHE A 19 5.00 -1.70 -15.43
N VAL A 20 4.98 -2.26 -16.64
CA VAL A 20 5.29 -3.69 -16.86
C VAL A 20 6.72 -4.00 -16.46
N ILE A 21 7.70 -3.21 -16.91
CA ILE A 21 9.12 -3.41 -16.57
C ILE A 21 9.33 -3.30 -15.06
N ALA A 22 8.75 -2.27 -14.43
CA ALA A 22 8.85 -2.07 -12.99
C ALA A 22 8.25 -3.26 -12.22
N GLY A 23 7.09 -3.77 -12.63
CA GLY A 23 6.48 -4.94 -12.00
C GLY A 23 7.30 -6.22 -12.18
N ILE A 24 7.88 -6.46 -13.36
CA ILE A 24 8.77 -7.60 -13.59
C ILE A 24 10.04 -7.47 -12.74
N ALA A 25 10.67 -6.29 -12.70
CA ALA A 25 11.84 -6.04 -11.88
C ALA A 25 11.56 -6.26 -10.38
N ALA A 26 10.38 -5.82 -9.91
CA ALA A 26 9.93 -6.01 -8.55
C ALA A 26 9.73 -7.50 -8.19
N TYR A 27 9.16 -8.27 -9.11
CA TYR A 27 8.98 -9.71 -8.96
C TYR A 27 10.32 -10.48 -8.93
N MET A 28 11.27 -10.09 -9.79
CA MET A 28 12.56 -10.77 -9.88
C MET A 28 13.47 -10.51 -8.67
N ASN A 29 13.40 -9.32 -8.07
CA ASN A 29 14.24 -8.92 -6.93
C ASN A 29 13.38 -8.34 -5.79
N PRO A 30 12.60 -9.18 -5.10
CA PRO A 30 11.69 -8.70 -4.06
C PRO A 30 12.43 -8.08 -2.87
N ASP A 31 13.61 -8.61 -2.51
CA ASP A 31 14.40 -8.09 -1.37
C ASP A 31 14.89 -6.67 -1.58
N ASP A 32 15.36 -6.35 -2.79
CA ASP A 32 15.83 -5.00 -3.11
C ASP A 32 14.67 -4.04 -3.30
N THR A 33 13.55 -4.53 -3.85
CA THR A 33 12.30 -3.77 -3.93
C THR A 33 11.78 -3.40 -2.55
N LEU A 34 11.83 -4.34 -1.58
CA LEU A 34 11.46 -4.10 -0.20
C LEU A 34 12.33 -3.02 0.46
N LYS A 35 13.64 -3.07 0.26
CA LYS A 35 14.55 -2.02 0.76
C LYS A 35 14.22 -0.67 0.12
N PHE A 36 13.96 -0.64 -1.18
CA PHE A 36 13.58 0.58 -1.89
C PHE A 36 12.28 1.17 -1.32
N ILE A 37 11.24 0.36 -1.17
CA ILE A 37 9.96 0.77 -0.55
C ILE A 37 10.18 1.30 0.87
N SER A 38 10.99 0.59 1.67
CA SER A 38 11.35 0.99 3.03
C SER A 38 11.99 2.37 3.07
N ILE A 39 12.95 2.65 2.18
CA ILE A 39 13.60 3.95 2.07
C ILE A 39 12.60 5.03 1.63
N CYS A 40 11.76 4.76 0.62
CA CYS A 40 10.73 5.70 0.16
C CYS A 40 9.75 6.07 1.29
N ILE A 41 9.29 5.08 2.05
CA ILE A 41 8.44 5.31 3.23
C ILE A 41 9.20 6.11 4.29
N GLY A 42 10.48 5.81 4.52
CA GLY A 42 11.31 6.57 5.45
C GLY A 42 11.47 8.04 5.07
N ILE A 43 11.66 8.34 3.79
CA ILE A 43 11.70 9.72 3.27
C ILE A 43 10.34 10.39 3.47
N GLY A 44 9.24 9.70 3.17
CA GLY A 44 7.89 10.21 3.40
C GLY A 44 7.62 10.53 4.89
N ALA A 45 8.05 9.64 5.78
CA ALA A 45 7.95 9.84 7.23
C ALA A 45 8.78 11.05 7.71
N LEU A 46 9.99 11.24 7.18
CA LEU A 46 10.78 12.44 7.47
C LEU A 46 10.05 13.71 7.04
N VAL A 47 9.56 13.76 5.79
CA VAL A 47 8.85 14.93 5.26
C VAL A 47 7.59 15.22 6.10
N LYS A 48 6.82 14.19 6.45
CA LYS A 48 5.64 14.30 7.31
C LYS A 48 6.00 14.83 8.69
N GLY A 49 7.01 14.25 9.35
CA GLY A 49 7.44 14.69 10.67
C GLY A 49 7.95 16.14 10.68
N PHE A 50 8.69 16.56 9.65
CA PHE A 50 9.07 17.97 9.50
C PHE A 50 7.86 18.89 9.30
N TYR A 51 6.88 18.46 8.50
CA TYR A 51 5.65 19.22 8.29
C TYR A 51 4.86 19.38 9.59
N GLU A 52 4.70 18.32 10.39
CA GLU A 52 4.01 18.37 11.67
C GLU A 52 4.70 19.31 12.68
N LEU A 53 6.03 19.29 12.73
CA LEU A 53 6.81 20.21 13.56
C LEU A 53 6.72 21.67 13.09
N TRP A 54 6.67 21.90 11.76
CA TRP A 54 6.56 23.23 11.17
C TRP A 54 5.16 23.82 11.37
N PHE A 55 4.12 23.03 11.07
CA PHE A 55 2.71 23.44 11.12
C PHE A 55 2.30 23.90 12.53
N ARG A 56 2.88 23.28 13.57
CA ARG A 56 2.73 23.74 14.96
C ARG A 56 3.08 25.22 15.15
N ARG A 57 4.12 25.74 14.47
CA ARG A 57 4.51 27.15 14.60
C ARG A 57 3.53 28.11 13.94
N GLY A 58 2.77 27.64 12.95
CA GLY A 58 1.89 28.49 12.14
C GLY A 58 0.44 28.56 12.62
N ILE A 59 -0.15 27.44 13.08
CA ILE A 59 -1.63 27.30 13.16
C ILE A 59 -2.10 26.51 14.41
N GLY A 60 -1.30 26.44 15.47
CA GLY A 60 -1.61 25.66 16.68
C GLY A 60 -2.93 25.98 17.41
N ASN A 61 -3.64 27.06 17.04
CA ASN A 61 -4.89 27.48 17.69
C ASN A 61 -6.18 27.13 16.93
N LEU A 62 -6.12 26.64 15.68
CA LEU A 62 -7.33 26.41 14.87
C LEU A 62 -7.87 24.96 14.91
N PHE A 63 -7.04 23.97 15.23
CA PHE A 63 -7.42 22.56 15.05
C PHE A 63 -7.79 21.77 16.32
N GLY A 64 -7.71 22.36 17.51
CA GLY A 64 -8.18 21.72 18.76
C GLY A 64 -7.46 20.43 19.16
N GLU A 65 -6.56 19.88 18.34
CA GLU A 65 -5.66 18.79 18.72
C GLU A 65 -4.69 19.28 19.77
N SER A 66 -4.52 18.48 20.83
CA SER A 66 -3.55 18.79 21.88
C SER A 66 -2.18 19.02 21.23
N SER A 67 -1.65 20.24 21.34
CA SER A 67 -0.37 20.66 20.74
C SER A 67 0.80 19.72 21.09
N GLY A 68 0.67 18.93 22.16
CA GLY A 68 1.62 17.89 22.55
C GLY A 68 1.57 16.61 21.71
N TRP A 69 0.40 16.20 21.21
CA TRP A 69 0.25 14.99 20.40
C TRP A 69 0.90 15.14 19.03
N LEU A 70 0.71 16.29 18.37
CA LEU A 70 1.36 16.62 17.09
C LEU A 70 2.89 16.61 17.20
N LEU A 71 3.44 17.13 18.30
CA LEU A 71 4.88 17.08 18.57
C LEU A 71 5.39 15.66 18.71
N PHE A 72 4.67 14.84 19.49
CA PHE A 72 5.04 13.46 19.72
C PHE A 72 5.04 12.67 18.41
N MET A 73 3.99 12.79 17.60
CA MET A 73 3.90 12.17 16.27
C MET A 73 5.04 12.62 15.35
N GLY A 74 5.31 13.92 15.26
CA GLY A 74 6.37 14.42 14.38
C GLY A 74 7.76 13.93 14.78
N ILE A 75 8.05 13.81 16.07
CA ILE A 75 9.30 13.22 16.56
C ILE A 75 9.37 11.72 16.24
N VAL A 76 8.29 10.98 16.47
CA VAL A 76 8.21 9.54 16.14
C VAL A 76 8.43 9.31 14.65
N ASP A 77 7.78 10.09 13.79
CA ASP A 77 7.90 10.01 12.34
C ASP A 77 9.33 10.29 11.87
N ILE A 78 10.00 11.28 12.45
CA ILE A 78 11.41 11.56 12.13
C ILE A 78 12.30 10.39 12.55
N ILE A 79 12.10 9.84 13.75
CA ILE A 79 12.89 8.70 14.24
C ILE A 79 12.67 7.47 13.35
N LEU A 80 11.42 7.14 13.04
CA LEU A 80 11.08 6.04 12.14
C LEU A 80 11.64 6.26 10.74
N GLY A 81 11.54 7.48 10.22
CA GLY A 81 12.06 7.86 8.92
C GLY A 81 13.57 7.65 8.81
N LEU A 82 14.34 8.15 9.79
CA LEU A 82 15.79 7.93 9.87
C LEU A 82 16.11 6.43 9.99
N LEU A 83 15.39 5.71 10.85
CA LEU A 83 15.58 4.28 11.06
C LEU A 83 15.36 3.48 9.77
N PHE A 84 14.36 3.84 8.96
CA PHE A 84 14.04 3.15 7.72
C PHE A 84 15.07 3.46 6.62
N ILE A 85 15.58 4.69 6.56
CA ILE A 85 16.59 5.09 5.58
C ILE A 85 17.96 4.46 5.90
N PHE A 86 18.41 4.55 7.16
CA PHE A 86 19.73 4.03 7.54
C PHE A 86 19.75 2.52 7.75
N ARG A 87 18.61 1.93 8.12
CA ARG A 87 18.46 0.49 8.32
C ARG A 87 17.19 -0.01 7.63
N ALA A 88 17.28 -0.08 6.30
CA ALA A 88 16.17 -0.53 5.45
C ALA A 88 15.56 -1.86 5.92
N ALA A 89 16.39 -2.80 6.39
CA ALA A 89 15.94 -4.10 6.91
C ALA A 89 14.91 -3.97 8.06
N SER A 90 15.07 -3.00 8.96
CA SER A 90 14.07 -2.80 10.02
C SER A 90 12.77 -2.19 9.49
N GLY A 91 12.85 -1.27 8.52
CA GLY A 91 11.64 -0.75 7.89
C GLY A 91 10.88 -1.84 7.13
N VAL A 92 11.56 -2.78 6.48
CA VAL A 92 10.93 -3.96 5.85
C VAL A 92 10.12 -4.78 6.86
N VAL A 93 10.69 -5.04 8.05
CA VAL A 93 9.98 -5.77 9.11
C VAL A 93 8.77 -4.99 9.63
N VAL A 94 8.89 -3.67 9.81
CA VAL A 94 7.75 -2.85 10.26
C VAL A 94 6.65 -2.81 9.19
N ILE A 95 7.00 -2.64 7.92
CA ILE A 95 6.07 -2.69 6.78
C ILE A 95 5.35 -4.05 6.74
N ALA A 96 6.07 -5.15 6.95
CA ALA A 96 5.49 -6.48 7.01
C ALA A 96 4.43 -6.62 8.11
N TYR A 97 4.71 -6.13 9.32
CA TYR A 97 3.73 -6.16 10.40
C TYR A 97 2.53 -5.28 10.10
N ILE A 98 2.75 -4.05 9.63
CA ILE A 98 1.66 -3.14 9.24
C ILE A 98 0.78 -3.80 8.17
N PHE A 99 1.39 -4.43 7.16
CA PHE A 99 0.67 -5.15 6.12
C PHE A 99 -0.15 -6.32 6.69
N ALA A 100 0.45 -7.16 7.54
CA ALA A 100 -0.25 -8.29 8.16
C ALA A 100 -1.44 -7.83 9.02
N PHE A 101 -1.25 -6.80 9.85
CA PHE A 101 -2.34 -6.21 10.63
C PHE A 101 -3.42 -5.62 9.74
N TRP A 102 -3.04 -4.86 8.72
CA TRP A 102 -4.00 -4.29 7.77
C TRP A 102 -4.82 -5.38 7.09
N PHE A 103 -4.17 -6.46 6.63
CA PHE A 103 -4.84 -7.61 6.01
C PHE A 103 -5.84 -8.31 6.94
N ILE A 104 -5.49 -8.46 8.22
CA ILE A 104 -6.39 -9.01 9.25
C ILE A 104 -7.60 -8.08 9.47
N PHE A 105 -7.36 -6.78 9.65
CA PHE A 105 -8.44 -5.81 9.88
C PHE A 105 -9.37 -5.70 8.68
N ASP A 106 -8.81 -5.68 7.47
CA ASP A 106 -9.54 -5.67 6.22
C ASP A 106 -10.45 -6.90 6.09
N SER A 107 -9.89 -8.10 6.34
CA SER A 107 -10.66 -9.35 6.34
C SER A 107 -11.80 -9.36 7.37
N ILE A 108 -11.54 -8.85 8.58
CA ILE A 108 -12.58 -8.74 9.62
C ILE A 108 -13.69 -7.77 9.20
N ALA A 109 -13.33 -6.62 8.63
CA ALA A 109 -14.28 -5.62 8.18
C ALA A 109 -15.14 -6.13 7.00
N GLU A 110 -14.54 -6.84 6.06
CA GLU A 110 -15.26 -7.48 4.96
C GLU A 110 -16.19 -8.60 5.43
N ILE A 111 -15.78 -9.43 6.40
CA ILE A 111 -16.66 -10.46 6.99
C ILE A 111 -17.85 -9.80 7.70
N ALA A 112 -17.61 -8.73 8.46
CA ALA A 112 -18.67 -8.01 9.17
C ALA A 112 -19.71 -7.41 8.19
N THR A 113 -19.24 -6.89 7.05
CA THR A 113 -20.11 -6.29 6.02
C THR A 113 -20.66 -7.30 5.02
N ALA A 114 -20.12 -8.53 4.95
CA ALA A 114 -20.58 -9.59 4.05
C ALA A 114 -22.09 -9.87 4.20
N SER A 115 -22.61 -9.76 5.42
CA SER A 115 -24.04 -9.95 5.74
C SER A 115 -24.98 -9.08 4.90
N TYR A 116 -24.56 -7.88 4.49
CA TYR A 116 -25.37 -6.98 3.66
C TYR A 116 -25.52 -7.50 2.22
N PHE A 117 -24.51 -8.20 1.69
CA PHE A 117 -24.53 -8.74 0.32
C PHE A 117 -25.37 -10.00 0.17
N LYS A 118 -25.80 -10.62 1.27
CA LYS A 118 -26.67 -11.81 1.30
C LYS A 118 -28.00 -11.60 0.56
N GLN A 119 -28.49 -10.36 0.52
CA GLN A 119 -29.77 -10.00 -0.12
C GLN A 119 -29.65 -9.82 -1.65
N LEU A 120 -28.46 -9.52 -2.17
CA LEU A 120 -28.22 -9.24 -3.59
C LEU A 120 -27.86 -10.51 -4.37
N ASN A 121 -26.93 -11.32 -3.84
CA ASN A 121 -26.50 -12.54 -4.50
C ASN A 121 -25.90 -13.53 -3.49
N ARG A 122 -26.58 -14.67 -3.28
CA ARG A 122 -26.11 -15.72 -2.36
C ARG A 122 -24.77 -16.32 -2.76
N GLY A 123 -24.50 -16.46 -4.07
CA GLY A 123 -23.23 -17.02 -4.56
C GLY A 123 -22.05 -16.11 -4.22
N TYR A 124 -22.21 -14.80 -4.49
CA TYR A 124 -21.21 -13.80 -4.14
C TYR A 124 -20.97 -13.72 -2.63
N TYR A 125 -22.03 -13.78 -1.81
CA TYR A 125 -21.92 -13.83 -0.35
C TYR A 125 -21.05 -15.00 0.12
N ILE A 126 -21.32 -16.22 -0.36
CA ILE A 126 -20.57 -17.43 0.07
C ILE A 126 -19.11 -17.32 -0.36
N LEU A 127 -18.85 -16.92 -1.60
CA LEU A 127 -17.48 -16.75 -2.10
C LEU A 127 -16.73 -15.70 -1.29
N ASN A 128 -17.33 -14.53 -1.05
CA ASN A 128 -16.69 -13.46 -0.28
C ASN A 128 -16.36 -13.91 1.15
N LEU A 129 -17.28 -14.63 1.79
CA LEU A 129 -17.07 -15.15 3.14
C LEU A 129 -15.89 -16.14 3.18
N ILE A 130 -15.83 -17.08 2.23
CA ILE A 130 -14.75 -18.07 2.16
C ILE A 130 -13.41 -17.39 1.91
N LEU A 131 -13.35 -16.45 0.95
CA LEU A 131 -12.13 -15.72 0.62
C LEU A 131 -11.61 -14.93 1.82
N ASN A 132 -12.49 -14.24 2.56
CA ASN A 132 -12.08 -13.46 3.71
C ASN A 132 -11.71 -14.30 4.93
N ILE A 133 -12.33 -15.46 5.14
CA ILE A 133 -11.89 -16.40 6.19
C ILE A 133 -10.48 -16.92 5.86
N LEU A 134 -10.22 -17.25 4.59
CA LEU A 134 -8.90 -17.67 4.14
C LEU A 134 -7.88 -16.52 4.28
N ALA A 135 -8.26 -15.30 3.87
CA ALA A 135 -7.43 -14.11 4.00
C ALA A 135 -7.09 -13.83 5.47
N LEU A 136 -8.06 -13.92 6.37
CA LEU A 136 -7.85 -13.76 7.81
C LEU A 136 -6.83 -14.77 8.35
N PHE A 137 -6.95 -16.03 7.95
CA PHE A 137 -5.99 -17.07 8.33
C PHE A 137 -4.58 -16.78 7.79
N ILE A 138 -4.47 -16.41 6.51
CA ILE A 138 -3.21 -16.00 5.90
C ILE A 138 -2.61 -14.83 6.66
N GLY A 139 -3.39 -13.77 6.94
CA GLY A 139 -2.95 -12.61 7.70
C GLY A 139 -2.39 -12.99 9.07
N PHE A 140 -3.03 -13.92 9.77
CA PHE A 140 -2.53 -14.42 11.05
C PHE A 140 -1.20 -15.17 10.90
N VAL A 141 -1.05 -16.01 9.86
CA VAL A 141 0.22 -16.69 9.55
C VAL A 141 1.33 -15.69 9.23
N LEU A 142 1.01 -14.61 8.50
CA LEU A 142 1.96 -13.57 8.13
C LEU A 142 2.57 -12.84 9.34
N LEU A 143 1.85 -12.75 10.47
CA LEU A 143 2.39 -12.17 11.71
C LEU A 143 3.58 -12.96 12.29
N PHE A 144 3.61 -14.27 12.07
CA PHE A 144 4.69 -15.12 12.58
C PHE A 144 5.92 -15.15 11.65
N ASN A 145 5.75 -14.75 10.39
CA ASN A 145 6.85 -14.68 9.44
C ASN A 145 6.81 -13.36 8.65
N PRO A 146 7.39 -12.27 9.21
CA PRO A 146 7.36 -10.96 8.57
C PRO A 146 8.10 -10.93 7.22
N LEU A 147 9.07 -11.81 6.99
CA LEU A 147 9.74 -11.89 5.70
C LEU A 147 8.77 -12.36 4.61
N ILE A 148 7.99 -13.41 4.89
CA ILE A 148 6.94 -13.87 3.96
C ILE A 148 5.88 -12.79 3.75
N ALA A 149 5.51 -12.05 4.81
CA ALA A 149 4.53 -10.97 4.71
C ALA A 149 5.00 -9.83 3.80
N ALA A 150 6.23 -9.37 3.99
CA ALA A 150 6.84 -8.35 3.14
C ALA A 150 6.96 -8.82 1.68
N THR A 151 7.46 -10.04 1.45
CA THR A 151 7.55 -10.58 0.08
C THR A 151 6.18 -10.71 -0.57
N THR A 152 5.16 -11.17 0.16
CA THR A 152 3.78 -11.25 -0.32
C THR A 152 3.26 -9.87 -0.74
N LEU A 153 3.51 -8.83 0.06
CA LEU A 153 3.17 -7.45 -0.29
C LEU A 153 3.83 -7.03 -1.61
N VAL A 154 5.12 -7.32 -1.80
CA VAL A 154 5.81 -6.97 -3.05
C VAL A 154 5.27 -7.74 -4.24
N LEU A 155 4.94 -9.02 -4.08
CA LEU A 155 4.34 -9.81 -5.15
C LEU A 155 2.98 -9.24 -5.58
N ILE A 156 2.15 -8.80 -4.63
CA ILE A 156 0.87 -8.14 -4.92
C ILE A 156 1.11 -6.83 -5.67
N ILE A 157 2.06 -6.00 -5.22
CA ILE A 157 2.42 -4.74 -5.89
C ILE A 157 2.94 -5.00 -7.31
N ALA A 158 3.84 -5.96 -7.48
CA ALA A 158 4.41 -6.34 -8.77
C ALA A 158 3.33 -6.79 -9.75
N PHE A 159 2.42 -7.65 -9.30
CA PHE A 159 1.28 -8.08 -10.10
C PHE A 159 0.38 -6.90 -10.50
N TYR A 160 0.09 -6.00 -9.55
CA TYR A 160 -0.73 -4.82 -9.82
C TYR A 160 -0.06 -3.85 -10.82
N LEU A 161 1.25 -3.65 -10.71
CA LEU A 161 2.03 -2.85 -11.67
C LEU A 161 1.96 -3.45 -13.08
N ILE A 162 2.13 -4.76 -13.22
CA ILE A 162 2.01 -5.44 -14.51
C ILE A 162 0.60 -5.28 -15.07
N LEU A 163 -0.45 -5.51 -14.25
CA LEU A 163 -1.84 -5.35 -14.67
C LEU A 163 -2.14 -3.94 -15.15
N ILE A 164 -1.76 -2.91 -14.40
CA ILE A 164 -1.93 -1.51 -14.82
C ILE A 164 -1.17 -1.26 -16.12
N GLY A 165 0.07 -1.76 -16.21
CA GLY A 165 0.90 -1.60 -17.39
C GLY A 165 0.23 -2.15 -18.65
N VAL A 166 -0.31 -3.37 -18.56
CA VAL A 166 -1.08 -4.00 -19.65
C VAL A 166 -2.34 -3.18 -19.97
N ILE A 167 -3.10 -2.75 -18.97
CA ILE A 167 -4.30 -1.92 -19.18
C ILE A 167 -3.92 -0.61 -19.91
N LYS A 168 -2.81 0.03 -19.56
CA LYS A 168 -2.33 1.27 -20.17
C LYS A 168 -1.85 1.07 -21.61
N ILE A 169 -1.20 -0.05 -21.89
CA ILE A 169 -0.85 -0.44 -23.27
C ILE A 169 -2.12 -0.62 -24.10
N ILE A 170 -3.13 -1.32 -23.59
CA ILE A 170 -4.41 -1.50 -24.29
C ILE A 170 -5.12 -0.16 -24.52
N GLN A 171 -5.07 0.76 -23.55
CA GLN A 171 -5.67 2.10 -23.66
C GLN A 171 -4.99 3.00 -24.70
N ALA A 172 -3.74 2.72 -25.06
CA ALA A 172 -3.02 3.50 -26.06
C ALA A 172 -3.58 3.33 -27.48
N PHE A 173 -4.34 2.26 -27.73
CA PHE A 173 -4.97 1.91 -29.02
C PHE A 173 -6.52 2.10 -28.97
#